data_AF-A0A1I8Q896-F1
#
_entry.id   AF-A0A1I8Q896-F1
#
_cell.length_a   1.000
_cell.length_b   1.000
_cell.length_c   1.000
_cell.angle_alpha   90.00
_cell.angle_beta   90.00
_cell.angle_gamma   90.00
#
_symmetry.space_group_name_H-M   'P 1'
#
loop_
_entity.id
_entity.type
_entity.pdbx_description
1 polymer ?
#
loop_
_entity_poly.entity_id
_entity_poly.type
_entity_poly.pdbx_seq_one_letter_code
_entity_poly.pdbx_strand_id
1 'polypeptide(L)'
;MNFEIIPKFKALFETENKPKTFHPTSLKFPQSVTEDYVLFEDLQMKGYRPLQGGLSSPQMEAVLNNLAAFHAASVVEGNINQSVNQRMVKTPNKELQLLNNRIFHEHLRLYDLKDYEDKIKFLQSHFLEESSPSNSLEFQVLQVGNCCIDNMLFLLDAFGNVKDIAFINLDMCCYGNPVKDLLYLLLSSAINADKMNNFDYYIKYYHDQLVGYLKLLKFKRKIPKLWELQYDVIKNNKWVFEAVTQVLPLVLWDPSNSNESNLSEEEELPINDKFLKVMCAQDNYCQQIQKLLPWMEDKAFLEE
;
A
#
# COMPACT_ATOMS: atom_id res chain seq x y z
N MET A 1 17.54 3.12 1.86
CA MET A 1 16.60 2.03 2.16
C MET A 1 17.31 0.68 2.21
N ASN A 2 17.72 0.16 1.06
CA ASN A 2 18.18 -1.20 0.84
C ASN A 2 19.43 -1.65 1.63
N PHE A 3 20.51 -0.88 1.63
CA PHE A 3 21.78 -1.28 2.26
C PHE A 3 21.93 -0.88 3.73
N GLU A 4 21.04 -0.02 4.25
CA GLU A 4 21.20 0.56 5.59
C GLU A 4 20.01 0.26 6.50
N ILE A 5 18.78 0.40 6.01
CA ILE A 5 17.57 0.34 6.85
C ILE A 5 17.07 -1.10 6.96
N ILE A 6 16.90 -1.80 5.84
CA ILE A 6 16.41 -3.19 5.83
C ILE A 6 17.31 -4.13 6.67
N PRO A 7 18.65 -4.11 6.56
CA PRO A 7 19.50 -4.96 7.39
C PRO A 7 19.34 -4.70 8.89
N LYS A 8 19.16 -3.44 9.29
CA LYS A 8 18.90 -3.09 10.70
C LYS A 8 17.56 -3.64 11.18
N PHE A 9 16.53 -3.61 10.32
CA PHE A 9 15.23 -4.21 10.66
C PHE A 9 15.38 -5.72 10.86
N LYS A 10 16.07 -6.42 9.95
CA LYS A 10 16.35 -7.86 10.07
C LYS A 10 17.07 -8.18 11.39
N ALA A 11 18.12 -7.43 11.72
CA ALA A 11 18.91 -7.63 12.95
C ALA A 11 18.10 -7.50 14.26
N LEU A 12 17.11 -6.58 14.31
CA LEU A 12 16.21 -6.44 15.46
C LEU A 12 15.43 -7.73 15.73
N PHE A 13 14.97 -8.37 14.66
CA PHE A 13 14.16 -9.59 14.72
C PHE A 13 15.00 -10.85 14.92
N GLU A 14 16.22 -10.90 14.36
CA GLU A 14 17.20 -11.96 14.63
C GLU A 14 17.60 -12.01 16.11
N THR A 15 17.81 -10.85 16.74
CA THR A 15 18.17 -10.74 18.17
C THR A 15 17.08 -11.34 19.09
N GLU A 16 15.82 -11.31 18.65
CA GLU A 16 14.68 -11.86 19.37
C GLU A 16 14.29 -13.28 18.88
N ASN A 17 15.18 -13.96 18.12
CA ASN A 17 15.00 -15.30 17.54
C ASN A 17 13.74 -15.45 16.65
N LYS A 18 13.36 -14.40 15.94
CA LYS A 18 12.19 -14.37 15.03
C LYS A 18 12.56 -13.74 13.69
N PRO A 19 13.46 -14.35 12.89
CA PRO A 19 13.96 -13.74 11.66
C PRO A 19 12.83 -13.38 10.69
N LYS A 20 13.01 -12.28 9.96
CA LYS A 20 12.04 -11.72 9.00
C LYS A 20 12.75 -11.34 7.70
N THR A 21 12.15 -11.62 6.55
CA THR A 21 12.79 -11.33 5.26
C THR A 21 12.52 -9.88 4.80
N PHE A 22 11.36 -9.28 5.06
CA PHE A 22 10.91 -7.91 4.70
C PHE A 22 11.10 -7.47 3.24
N HIS A 23 12.28 -7.62 2.65
CA HIS A 23 12.68 -7.24 1.30
C HIS A 23 13.84 -8.16 0.83
N PRO A 24 13.96 -8.44 -0.49
CA PRO A 24 15.13 -9.12 -1.04
C PRO A 24 16.45 -8.50 -0.57
N THR A 25 17.42 -9.34 -0.25
CA THR A 25 18.75 -8.88 0.12
C THR A 25 19.41 -8.18 -1.06
N SER A 26 19.88 -6.95 -0.83
CA SER A 26 20.57 -6.16 -1.85
C SER A 26 22.03 -6.57 -1.95
N LEU A 27 22.50 -6.71 -3.18
CA LEU A 27 23.85 -7.16 -3.51
C LEU A 27 24.64 -6.00 -4.11
N LYS A 28 25.96 -6.05 -3.94
CA LYS A 28 26.90 -5.12 -4.57
C LYS A 28 27.76 -5.88 -5.54
N PHE A 29 28.10 -5.26 -6.67
CA PHE A 29 29.14 -5.80 -7.53
C PHE A 29 30.47 -5.82 -6.76
N PRO A 30 31.30 -6.87 -6.94
CA PRO A 30 32.64 -6.91 -6.33
C PRO A 30 33.55 -5.78 -6.83
N GLN A 31 33.29 -5.28 -8.04
CA GLN A 31 34.02 -4.20 -8.67
C GLN A 31 33.19 -2.91 -8.65
N SER A 32 33.86 -1.76 -8.64
CA SER A 32 33.17 -0.48 -8.80
C SER A 32 32.61 -0.38 -10.21
N VAL A 33 31.33 -0.05 -10.31
CA VAL A 33 30.63 0.26 -11.56
C VAL A 33 30.33 1.75 -11.60
N THR A 34 30.28 2.32 -12.79
CA THR A 34 30.08 3.76 -13.02
C THR A 34 28.61 4.15 -13.04
N GLU A 35 27.75 3.19 -13.36
CA GLU A 35 26.31 3.37 -13.50
C GLU A 35 25.58 3.15 -12.17
N ASP A 36 24.45 3.83 -12.00
CA ASP A 36 23.51 3.50 -10.93
C ASP A 36 22.86 2.14 -11.20
N TYR A 37 22.87 1.27 -10.20
CA TYR A 37 22.28 -0.06 -10.30
C TYR A 37 21.52 -0.44 -9.03
N VAL A 38 20.60 -1.36 -9.19
CA VAL A 38 19.94 -2.06 -8.09
C VAL A 38 20.05 -3.55 -8.39
N LEU A 39 20.69 -4.29 -7.48
CA LEU A 39 20.84 -5.73 -7.59
C LEU A 39 20.27 -6.38 -6.33
N PHE A 40 19.41 -7.37 -6.52
CA PHE A 40 18.79 -8.13 -5.46
C PHE A 40 19.07 -9.61 -5.62
N GLU A 41 19.04 -10.34 -4.51
CA GLU A 41 18.93 -11.79 -4.58
C GLU A 41 17.62 -12.20 -5.26
N ASP A 42 17.66 -13.33 -5.99
CA ASP A 42 16.47 -13.91 -6.57
C ASP A 42 15.70 -14.74 -5.51
N LEU A 43 14.59 -14.19 -5.02
CA LEU A 43 13.73 -14.89 -4.07
C LEU A 43 12.93 -16.04 -4.72
N GLN A 44 12.74 -16.04 -6.04
CA GLN A 44 12.04 -17.13 -6.73
C GLN A 44 12.82 -18.44 -6.63
N MET A 45 14.16 -18.37 -6.66
CA MET A 45 15.04 -19.50 -6.39
C MET A 45 14.88 -20.07 -4.97
N LYS A 46 14.30 -19.30 -4.04
CA LYS A 46 13.95 -19.74 -2.67
C LYS A 46 12.48 -20.15 -2.54
N GLY A 47 11.75 -20.27 -3.66
CA GLY A 47 10.35 -20.70 -3.69
C GLY A 47 9.33 -19.59 -3.43
N TYR A 48 9.76 -18.33 -3.40
CA TYR A 48 8.82 -17.20 -3.34
C TYR A 48 8.13 -17.02 -4.69
N ARG A 49 6.86 -16.63 -4.66
CA ARG A 49 6.07 -16.37 -5.86
C ARG A 49 5.09 -15.21 -5.65
N PRO A 50 4.73 -14.46 -6.71
CA PRO A 50 3.62 -13.52 -6.62
C PRO A 50 2.30 -14.26 -6.40
N LEU A 51 1.33 -13.57 -5.81
CA LEU A 51 -0.06 -14.00 -5.77
C LEU A 51 -0.89 -13.05 -6.62
N GLN A 52 -1.98 -13.56 -7.21
CA GLN A 52 -2.90 -12.82 -8.05
C GLN A 52 -4.34 -13.05 -7.58
N GLY A 53 -5.26 -12.17 -7.98
CA GLY A 53 -6.70 -12.34 -7.72
C GLY A 53 -7.16 -11.97 -6.30
N GLY A 54 -6.32 -11.27 -5.54
CA GLY A 54 -6.61 -10.80 -4.19
C GLY A 54 -6.28 -11.81 -3.08
N LEU A 55 -6.09 -11.29 -1.88
CA LEU A 55 -5.72 -12.03 -0.68
C LEU A 55 -6.97 -12.57 0.03
N SER A 56 -6.97 -13.87 0.29
CA SER A 56 -7.90 -14.49 1.24
C SER A 56 -7.67 -13.98 2.66
N SER A 57 -8.66 -14.14 3.54
CA SER A 57 -8.55 -13.70 4.93
C SER A 57 -7.27 -14.18 5.65
N PRO A 58 -6.84 -15.47 5.60
CA PRO A 58 -5.59 -15.89 6.22
C PRO A 58 -4.33 -15.28 5.59
N GLN A 59 -4.34 -15.05 4.28
CA GLN A 59 -3.23 -14.40 3.58
C GLN A 59 -3.14 -12.91 3.96
N MET A 60 -4.28 -12.23 4.06
CA MET A 60 -4.36 -10.84 4.50
C MET A 60 -3.83 -10.69 5.93
N GLU A 61 -4.22 -11.58 6.85
CA GLU A 61 -3.68 -11.61 8.21
C GLU A 61 -2.15 -11.82 8.24
N ALA A 62 -1.61 -12.67 7.37
CA ALA A 62 -0.17 -12.86 7.26
C ALA A 62 0.54 -11.57 6.77
N VAL A 63 -0.03 -10.87 5.79
CA VAL A 63 0.50 -9.59 5.29
C VAL A 63 0.42 -8.51 6.36
N LEU A 64 -0.72 -8.36 7.04
CA LEU A 64 -0.87 -7.39 8.13
C LEU A 64 0.09 -7.67 9.28
N ASN A 65 0.33 -8.94 9.62
CA ASN A 65 1.35 -9.31 10.61
C ASN A 65 2.75 -8.89 10.15
N ASN A 66 3.12 -9.12 8.89
CA ASN A 66 4.42 -8.75 8.37
C ASN A 66 4.61 -7.23 8.27
N LEU A 67 3.56 -6.52 7.85
CA LEU A 67 3.52 -5.05 7.78
C LEU A 67 3.66 -4.44 9.20
N ALA A 68 2.94 -4.98 10.19
CA ALA A 68 3.07 -4.56 11.58
C ALA A 68 4.49 -4.77 12.12
N ALA A 69 5.15 -5.87 11.76
CA ALA A 69 6.54 -6.12 12.11
C ALA A 69 7.49 -5.08 11.48
N PHE A 70 7.30 -4.76 10.21
CA PHE A 70 8.07 -3.76 9.48
C PHE A 70 7.92 -2.36 10.11
N HIS A 71 6.67 -1.96 10.36
CA HIS A 71 6.35 -0.70 11.02
C HIS A 71 6.94 -0.63 12.43
N ALA A 72 6.83 -1.69 13.24
CA ALA A 72 7.44 -1.73 14.57
C ALA A 72 8.96 -1.54 14.50
N ALA A 73 9.66 -2.26 13.61
CA ALA A 73 11.09 -2.12 13.40
C ALA A 73 11.50 -0.68 13.08
N SER A 74 10.70 -0.01 12.24
CA SER A 74 10.96 1.36 11.82
C SER A 74 10.96 2.38 12.96
N VAL A 75 10.03 2.23 13.90
CA VAL A 75 9.91 3.17 15.03
C VAL A 75 10.94 2.85 16.11
N VAL A 76 11.30 1.57 16.27
CA VAL A 76 12.37 1.16 17.21
C VAL A 76 13.74 1.64 16.76
N GLU A 77 14.09 1.55 15.48
CA GLU A 77 15.39 2.04 15.01
C GLU A 77 15.50 3.58 15.10
N GLY A 78 14.39 4.33 14.96
CA GLY A 78 14.28 5.73 15.36
C GLY A 78 15.12 6.78 14.59
N ASN A 79 16.21 6.38 13.94
CA ASN A 79 17.15 7.24 13.19
C ASN A 79 16.74 7.45 11.72
N ILE A 80 15.53 7.05 11.34
CA ILE A 80 15.10 6.93 9.95
C ILE A 80 14.48 8.24 9.43
N ASN A 81 13.81 8.99 10.30
CA ASN A 81 12.86 10.03 9.90
C ASN A 81 13.50 11.15 9.08
N GLN A 82 14.71 11.61 9.46
CA GLN A 82 15.34 12.75 8.79
C GLN A 82 15.99 12.36 7.46
N SER A 83 16.63 11.19 7.37
CA SER A 83 17.39 10.79 6.18
C SER A 83 16.51 10.26 5.04
N VAL A 84 15.37 9.62 5.37
CA VAL A 84 14.45 9.10 4.35
C VAL A 84 13.52 10.18 3.82
N ASN A 85 12.94 11.01 4.68
CA ASN A 85 12.02 12.06 4.23
C ASN A 85 12.70 13.09 3.30
N GLN A 86 13.98 13.40 3.52
CA GLN A 86 14.72 14.30 2.63
C GLN A 86 15.02 13.68 1.25
N ARG A 87 15.07 12.34 1.14
CA ARG A 87 15.43 11.63 -0.10
C ARG A 87 14.22 11.17 -0.91
N MET A 88 13.06 10.97 -0.29
CA MET A 88 11.92 10.26 -0.91
C MET A 88 10.62 11.07 -1.00
N VAL A 89 10.57 12.31 -0.51
CA VAL A 89 9.42 13.20 -0.79
C VAL A 89 9.51 13.63 -2.25
N LYS A 90 8.95 12.80 -3.15
CA LYS A 90 8.60 13.23 -4.50
C LYS A 90 7.45 14.23 -4.37
N THR A 91 7.60 15.42 -4.94
CA THR A 91 6.49 16.37 -5.07
C THR A 91 5.32 15.64 -5.73
N PRO A 92 4.10 15.67 -5.14
CA PRO A 92 2.93 15.08 -5.79
C PRO A 92 2.82 15.61 -7.21
N ASN A 93 2.75 14.70 -8.20
CA ASN A 93 2.56 15.11 -9.58
C ASN A 93 1.11 15.59 -9.74
N LYS A 94 0.91 16.90 -9.58
CA LYS A 94 -0.41 17.53 -9.67
C LYS A 94 -1.09 17.24 -11.00
N GLU A 95 -0.35 17.15 -12.10
CA GLU A 95 -0.91 16.85 -13.42
C GLU A 95 -1.46 15.42 -13.47
N LEU A 96 -0.71 14.45 -12.93
CA LEU A 96 -1.17 13.07 -12.84
C LEU A 96 -2.38 12.94 -11.90
N GLN A 97 -2.41 13.67 -10.80
CA GLN A 97 -3.55 13.67 -9.87
C GLN A 97 -4.81 14.26 -10.53
N LEU A 98 -4.69 15.38 -11.25
CA LEU A 98 -5.79 15.97 -12.01
C LEU A 98 -6.28 15.03 -13.13
N LEU A 99 -5.35 14.32 -13.79
CA LEU A 99 -5.69 13.32 -14.80
C LEU A 99 -6.49 12.16 -14.20
N ASN A 100 -6.02 11.58 -13.09
CA ASN A 100 -6.73 10.52 -12.36
C ASN A 100 -8.13 10.97 -11.95
N ASN A 101 -8.24 12.18 -11.38
CA ASN A 101 -9.52 12.76 -10.97
C ASN A 101 -10.50 12.90 -12.13
N ARG A 102 -10.05 13.43 -13.28
CA ARG A 102 -10.86 13.57 -14.49
C ARG A 102 -11.35 12.22 -14.98
N ILE A 103 -10.45 11.25 -15.12
CA ILE A 103 -10.79 9.90 -15.62
C ILE A 103 -11.79 9.24 -14.68
N PHE A 104 -11.59 9.33 -13.37
CA PHE A 104 -12.54 8.76 -12.41
C PHE A 104 -13.95 9.36 -12.57
N HIS A 105 -14.06 10.68 -12.76
CA HIS A 105 -15.35 11.33 -13.02
C HIS A 105 -16.04 10.87 -14.30
N GLU A 106 -15.29 10.70 -15.39
CA GLU A 106 -15.84 10.15 -16.64
C GLU A 106 -16.48 8.78 -16.41
N HIS A 107 -15.84 7.95 -15.58
CA HIS A 107 -16.30 6.59 -15.27
C HIS A 107 -17.47 6.53 -14.29
N LEU A 108 -17.62 7.48 -13.35
CA LEU A 108 -18.81 7.55 -12.48
C LEU A 108 -20.11 7.56 -13.29
N ARG A 109 -20.12 8.30 -14.40
CA ARG A 109 -21.29 8.40 -15.29
C ARG A 109 -21.54 7.10 -16.06
N LEU A 110 -20.47 6.38 -16.42
CA LEU A 110 -20.55 5.09 -17.11
C LEU A 110 -21.08 3.97 -16.20
N TYR A 111 -20.89 4.09 -14.88
CA TYR A 111 -21.26 3.06 -13.90
C TYR A 111 -22.58 3.29 -13.19
N ASP A 112 -23.37 4.27 -13.64
CA ASP A 112 -24.61 4.71 -12.97
C ASP A 112 -24.38 5.23 -11.53
N LEU A 113 -23.23 5.89 -11.31
CA LEU A 113 -22.82 6.45 -10.02
C LEU A 113 -22.72 7.98 -10.06
N LYS A 114 -23.47 8.61 -10.97
CA LYS A 114 -23.50 10.08 -11.16
C LYS A 114 -23.88 10.85 -9.90
N ASP A 115 -24.64 10.25 -8.99
CA ASP A 115 -25.12 10.90 -7.77
C ASP A 115 -23.96 11.20 -6.79
N TYR A 116 -22.81 10.53 -6.95
CA TYR A 116 -21.58 10.81 -6.18
C TYR A 116 -20.71 11.91 -6.81
N GLU A 117 -21.04 12.43 -7.99
CA GLU A 117 -20.15 13.30 -8.77
C GLU A 117 -19.78 14.57 -8.00
N ASP A 118 -20.75 15.27 -7.41
CA ASP A 118 -20.52 16.52 -6.68
C ASP A 118 -19.74 16.29 -5.39
N LYS A 119 -20.04 15.20 -4.67
CA LYS A 119 -19.35 14.81 -3.43
C LYS A 119 -17.88 14.48 -3.68
N ILE A 120 -17.60 13.72 -4.74
CA ILE A 120 -16.24 13.36 -5.14
C ILE A 120 -15.46 14.59 -5.62
N LYS A 121 -16.09 15.48 -6.41
CA LYS A 121 -15.45 16.74 -6.83
C LYS A 121 -15.02 17.58 -5.64
N PHE A 122 -15.90 17.69 -4.64
CA PHE A 122 -15.61 18.42 -3.41
C PHE A 122 -14.39 17.84 -2.69
N LEU A 123 -14.38 16.53 -2.41
CA LEU A 123 -13.26 15.85 -1.76
C LEU A 123 -11.94 16.01 -2.53
N GLN A 124 -11.98 15.82 -3.84
CA GLN A 124 -10.79 15.98 -4.69
C GLN A 124 -10.22 17.40 -4.64
N SER A 125 -11.08 18.43 -4.61
CA SER A 125 -10.63 19.82 -4.47
C SER A 125 -9.94 20.04 -3.12
N HIS A 126 -10.52 19.51 -2.04
CA HIS A 126 -9.94 19.56 -0.70
C HIS A 126 -8.57 18.88 -0.66
N PHE A 127 -8.44 17.67 -1.21
CA PHE A 127 -7.18 16.92 -1.23
C PHE A 127 -6.06 17.57 -2.03
N LEU A 128 -6.39 18.43 -3.00
CA LEU A 128 -5.42 19.22 -3.78
C LEU A 128 -4.94 20.46 -3.02
N GLU A 129 -5.79 21.02 -2.16
CA GLU A 129 -5.51 22.19 -1.33
C GLU A 129 -4.81 21.81 -0.01
N GLU A 130 -5.07 20.61 0.51
CA GLU A 130 -4.41 20.05 1.68
C GLU A 130 -2.91 19.88 1.43
N SER A 131 -2.16 20.88 1.89
CA SER A 131 -0.72 20.85 2.11
C SER A 131 -0.42 20.64 3.60
N SER A 132 -1.24 19.82 4.27
CA SER A 132 -1.15 19.65 5.72
C SER A 132 0.23 19.08 6.09
N PRO A 133 1.09 19.83 6.80
CA PRO A 133 2.31 19.26 7.36
C PRO A 133 1.92 18.13 8.31
N SER A 134 2.65 17.01 8.27
CA SER A 134 2.36 15.87 9.14
C SER A 134 2.24 16.35 10.59
N ASN A 135 1.09 16.13 11.21
CA ASN A 135 0.87 16.60 12.56
C ASN A 135 1.82 15.80 13.48
N SER A 136 2.72 16.48 14.19
CA SER A 136 3.82 15.84 14.95
C SER A 136 3.37 14.99 16.15
N LEU A 137 2.05 14.90 16.36
CA LEU A 137 1.40 14.15 17.44
C LEU A 137 0.95 12.74 17.01
N GLU A 138 0.89 12.45 15.71
CA GLU A 138 0.44 11.14 15.21
C GLU A 138 1.53 10.08 15.38
N PHE A 139 1.12 8.82 15.53
CA PHE A 139 2.06 7.71 15.53
C PHE A 139 2.59 7.51 14.11
N GLN A 140 3.88 7.77 13.92
CA GLN A 140 4.52 7.71 12.61
C GLN A 140 5.44 6.49 12.50
N VAL A 141 5.52 5.94 11.30
CA VAL A 141 6.29 4.76 10.91
C VAL A 141 6.97 5.03 9.57
N LEU A 142 8.00 4.25 9.24
CA LEU A 142 8.43 4.16 7.85
C LEU A 142 7.40 3.33 7.10
N GLN A 143 6.66 3.98 6.19
CA GLN A 143 5.71 3.31 5.31
C GLN A 143 6.46 2.53 4.23
N VAL A 144 5.89 1.41 3.79
CA VAL A 144 6.24 0.74 2.53
C VAL A 144 5.90 1.66 1.35
N GLY A 145 4.77 2.36 1.42
CA GLY A 145 4.31 3.39 0.48
C GLY A 145 3.49 2.82 -0.68
N ASN A 146 3.93 1.71 -1.25
CA ASN A 146 3.30 0.98 -2.37
C ASN A 146 2.70 -0.37 -1.89
N CYS A 147 1.99 -0.36 -0.76
CA CYS A 147 1.52 -1.58 -0.09
C CYS A 147 0.31 -2.22 -0.82
N CYS A 148 0.59 -3.02 -1.86
CA CYS A 148 -0.40 -3.86 -2.55
C CYS A 148 0.18 -5.23 -2.89
N ILE A 149 -0.70 -6.20 -3.21
CA ILE A 149 -0.34 -7.60 -3.48
C ILE A 149 0.72 -7.75 -4.58
N ASP A 150 0.67 -6.93 -5.62
CA ASP A 150 1.61 -7.00 -6.76
C ASP A 150 3.04 -6.62 -6.36
N ASN A 151 3.19 -5.83 -5.29
CA ASN A 151 4.47 -5.44 -4.73
C ASN A 151 4.94 -6.40 -3.62
N MET A 152 4.41 -7.64 -3.59
CA MET A 152 4.75 -8.65 -2.59
C MET A 152 5.05 -10.01 -3.24
N LEU A 153 6.03 -10.69 -2.66
CA LEU A 153 6.31 -12.09 -2.93
C LEU A 153 6.02 -12.94 -1.69
N PHE A 154 5.44 -14.11 -1.92
CA PHE A 154 4.95 -15.01 -0.89
C PHE A 154 5.70 -16.33 -0.95
N LEU A 155 6.19 -16.79 0.19
CA LEU A 155 6.64 -18.16 0.39
C LEU A 155 5.51 -18.95 1.02
N LEU A 156 5.07 -20.04 0.39
CA LEU A 156 3.96 -20.86 0.89
C LEU A 156 4.44 -22.23 1.40
N ASP A 157 3.68 -22.83 2.30
CA ASP A 157 3.83 -24.22 2.67
C ASP A 157 3.13 -25.18 1.70
N ALA A 158 3.23 -26.48 1.94
CA ALA A 158 2.62 -27.51 1.09
C ALA A 158 1.07 -27.49 1.12
N PHE A 159 0.46 -26.81 2.09
CA PHE A 159 -0.98 -26.65 2.25
C PHE A 159 -1.47 -25.30 1.70
N GLY A 160 -0.57 -24.45 1.19
CA GLY A 160 -0.89 -23.12 0.68
C GLY A 160 -0.92 -22.01 1.72
N ASN A 161 -0.51 -22.29 2.97
CA ASN A 161 -0.42 -21.26 4.01
C ASN A 161 0.83 -20.39 3.79
N VAL A 162 0.72 -19.11 4.13
CA VAL A 162 1.83 -18.15 4.02
C VAL A 162 2.87 -18.42 5.12
N LYS A 163 4.09 -18.78 4.71
CA LYS A 163 5.25 -18.93 5.60
C LYS A 163 6.02 -17.64 5.78
N ASP A 164 6.24 -16.90 4.70
CA ASP A 164 7.00 -15.65 4.72
C ASP A 164 6.57 -14.73 3.57
N ILE A 165 6.82 -13.43 3.73
CA ILE A 165 6.44 -12.37 2.79
C ILE A 165 7.61 -11.40 2.64
N ALA A 166 7.91 -11.03 1.40
CA ALA A 166 8.86 -9.98 1.07
C ALA A 166 8.18 -8.89 0.24
N PHE A 167 8.29 -7.64 0.67
CA PHE A 167 7.95 -6.48 -0.14
C PHE A 167 9.04 -6.31 -1.20
N ILE A 168 8.69 -6.18 -2.48
CA ILE A 168 9.69 -6.03 -3.57
C ILE A 168 9.86 -4.60 -4.06
N ASN A 169 8.88 -3.73 -3.80
CA ASN A 169 8.96 -2.33 -4.19
C ASN A 169 8.93 -1.40 -2.95
N LEU A 170 10.07 -0.74 -2.69
CA LEU A 170 10.28 0.18 -1.56
C LEU A 170 10.71 1.57 -2.04
N ASP A 171 10.32 1.93 -3.26
CA ASP A 171 10.69 3.18 -3.93
C ASP A 171 9.91 4.42 -3.41
N MET A 172 8.73 4.19 -2.84
CA MET A 172 7.85 5.22 -2.27
C MET A 172 7.84 5.21 -0.74
N CYS A 173 8.83 4.61 -0.10
CA CYS A 173 8.92 4.63 1.35
C CYS A 173 9.02 6.07 1.88
N CYS A 174 8.15 6.44 2.80
CA CYS A 174 8.25 7.72 3.48
C CYS A 174 7.84 7.58 4.94
N TYR A 175 8.33 8.46 5.79
CA TYR A 175 7.97 8.42 7.21
C TYR A 175 6.67 9.19 7.41
N GLY A 176 5.64 8.51 7.91
CA GLY A 176 4.28 9.03 8.01
C GLY A 176 3.34 8.12 8.79
N ASN A 177 2.05 8.39 8.73
CA ASN A 177 1.04 7.63 9.47
C ASN A 177 0.89 6.20 8.89
N PRO A 178 0.89 5.11 9.69
CA PRO A 178 0.77 3.74 9.18
C PRO A 178 -0.51 3.47 8.39
N VAL A 179 -1.55 4.29 8.57
CA VAL A 179 -2.85 4.13 7.91
C VAL A 179 -2.76 4.14 6.39
N LYS A 180 -1.79 4.85 5.79
CA LYS A 180 -1.62 4.85 4.33
C LYS A 180 -1.43 3.43 3.77
N ASP A 181 -0.48 2.69 4.32
CA ASP A 181 -0.21 1.31 3.89
C ASP A 181 -1.39 0.38 4.19
N LEU A 182 -2.10 0.59 5.31
CA LEU A 182 -3.29 -0.19 5.63
C LEU A 182 -4.40 0.01 4.60
N LEU A 183 -4.72 1.27 4.29
CA LEU A 183 -5.80 1.57 3.35
C LEU A 183 -5.46 1.10 1.94
N TYR A 184 -4.21 1.29 1.52
CA TYR A 184 -3.72 0.77 0.24
C TYR A 184 -3.87 -0.74 0.18
N LEU A 185 -3.40 -1.46 1.20
CA LEU A 185 -3.44 -2.91 1.24
C LEU A 185 -4.88 -3.44 1.28
N LEU A 186 -5.70 -2.97 2.22
CA LEU A 186 -7.04 -3.51 2.46
C LEU A 186 -7.96 -3.25 1.26
N LEU A 187 -7.91 -2.04 0.69
CA LEU A 187 -8.85 -1.66 -0.36
C LEU A 187 -8.42 -2.12 -1.75
N SER A 188 -7.11 -2.27 -2.01
CA SER A 188 -6.63 -2.76 -3.31
C SER A 188 -6.53 -4.29 -3.36
N SER A 189 -6.12 -4.95 -2.27
CA SER A 189 -5.54 -6.29 -2.36
C SER A 189 -6.33 -7.39 -1.67
N ALA A 190 -7.36 -7.10 -0.86
CA ALA A 190 -8.24 -8.16 -0.35
C ALA A 190 -9.24 -8.62 -1.43
N ILE A 191 -9.71 -9.87 -1.29
CA ILE A 191 -10.87 -10.34 -2.07
C ILE A 191 -12.09 -9.44 -1.78
N ASN A 192 -12.90 -9.17 -2.81
CA ASN A 192 -13.91 -8.10 -2.82
C ASN A 192 -14.90 -8.12 -1.65
N ALA A 193 -15.42 -9.28 -1.26
CA ALA A 193 -16.34 -9.36 -0.13
C ALA A 193 -15.62 -9.17 1.21
N ASP A 194 -14.38 -9.63 1.32
CA ASP A 194 -13.61 -9.60 2.56
C ASP A 194 -13.14 -8.18 2.90
N LYS A 195 -12.76 -7.35 1.92
CA LYS A 195 -12.26 -5.98 2.19
C LYS A 195 -13.26 -5.08 2.91
N MET A 196 -14.56 -5.24 2.66
CA MET A 196 -15.62 -4.44 3.31
C MET A 196 -16.10 -5.07 4.62
N ASN A 197 -16.38 -6.38 4.61
CA ASN A 197 -16.96 -7.09 5.76
C ASN A 197 -15.98 -7.21 6.93
N ASN A 198 -14.69 -7.36 6.64
CA ASN A 198 -13.65 -7.56 7.65
C ASN A 198 -12.77 -6.32 7.85
N PHE A 199 -13.14 -5.16 7.30
CA PHE A 199 -12.32 -3.94 7.37
C PHE A 199 -11.91 -3.59 8.81
N ASP A 200 -12.89 -3.42 9.71
CA ASP A 200 -12.61 -3.04 11.10
C ASP A 200 -11.85 -4.14 11.85
N TYR A 201 -12.13 -5.41 11.50
CA TYR A 201 -11.41 -6.56 12.02
C TYR A 201 -9.93 -6.47 11.65
N TYR A 202 -9.60 -6.20 10.38
CA TYR A 202 -8.23 -6.10 9.90
C TYR A 202 -7.48 -4.91 10.51
N ILE A 203 -8.13 -3.77 10.69
CA ILE A 203 -7.55 -2.62 11.41
C ILE A 203 -7.16 -3.02 12.83
N LYS A 204 -8.08 -3.70 13.55
CA LYS A 204 -7.80 -4.20 14.90
C LYS A 204 -6.70 -5.27 14.89
N TYR A 205 -6.76 -6.22 13.96
CA TYR A 205 -5.78 -7.29 13.84
C TYR A 205 -4.37 -6.70 13.66
N TYR A 206 -4.20 -5.77 12.72
CA TYR A 206 -2.94 -5.07 12.53
C TYR A 206 -2.49 -4.34 13.80
N HIS A 207 -3.38 -3.62 14.47
CA HIS A 207 -3.07 -2.94 15.72
C HIS A 207 -2.54 -3.90 16.78
N ASP A 208 -3.21 -5.04 16.97
CA ASP A 208 -2.80 -6.06 17.93
C ASP A 208 -1.39 -6.60 17.60
N GLN A 209 -1.11 -6.87 16.32
CA GLN A 209 0.21 -7.31 15.87
C GLN A 209 1.27 -6.22 16.10
N LEU A 210 0.97 -4.97 15.76
CA LEU A 210 1.88 -3.84 15.94
C LEU A 210 2.25 -3.67 17.43
N VAL A 211 1.26 -3.70 18.32
CA VAL A 211 1.47 -3.64 19.77
C VAL A 211 2.33 -4.81 20.24
N GLY A 212 2.06 -6.02 19.74
CA GLY A 212 2.86 -7.21 20.02
C GLY A 212 4.33 -7.04 19.64
N TYR A 213 4.61 -6.56 18.43
CA TYR A 213 5.97 -6.33 17.95
C TYR A 213 6.68 -5.16 18.64
N LEU A 214 5.99 -4.06 18.92
CA LEU A 214 6.57 -2.95 19.69
C LEU A 214 7.00 -3.41 21.10
N LYS A 215 6.21 -4.27 21.75
CA LYS A 215 6.57 -4.88 23.04
C LYS A 215 7.75 -5.84 22.90
N LEU A 216 7.72 -6.72 21.89
CA LEU A 216 8.81 -7.67 21.61
C LEU A 216 10.14 -6.93 21.43
N LEU A 217 10.14 -5.86 20.64
CA LEU A 217 11.31 -5.05 20.34
C LEU A 217 11.64 -4.02 21.43
N LYS A 218 10.99 -4.12 22.61
CA LYS A 218 11.26 -3.29 23.81
C LYS A 218 11.15 -1.78 23.53
N PHE A 219 10.17 -1.39 22.71
CA PHE A 219 9.92 0.01 22.39
C PHE A 219 9.62 0.81 23.66
N LYS A 220 10.33 1.93 23.84
CA LYS A 220 10.35 2.67 25.12
C LYS A 220 9.37 3.85 25.18
N ARG A 221 8.73 4.21 24.05
CA ARG A 221 7.80 5.35 23.99
C ARG A 221 6.35 4.87 24.07
N LYS A 222 5.41 5.82 23.97
CA LYS A 222 3.97 5.52 23.98
C LYS A 222 3.59 4.61 22.82
N ILE A 223 2.96 3.48 23.14
CA ILE A 223 2.35 2.57 22.16
C ILE A 223 0.98 3.15 21.77
N PRO A 224 0.64 3.21 20.46
CA PRO A 224 -0.63 3.75 20.00
C PRO A 224 -1.80 2.89 20.49
N LYS A 225 -2.91 3.53 20.85
CA LYS A 225 -4.17 2.87 21.22
C LYS A 225 -5.00 2.58 19.97
N LEU A 226 -5.87 1.58 20.03
CA LEU A 226 -6.71 1.19 18.90
C LEU A 226 -7.58 2.35 18.40
N TRP A 227 -8.19 3.10 19.32
CA TRP A 227 -9.04 4.23 18.94
C TRP A 227 -8.25 5.37 18.27
N GLU A 228 -6.96 5.54 18.59
CA GLU A 228 -6.10 6.52 17.93
C GLU A 228 -5.88 6.11 16.46
N LEU A 229 -5.61 4.82 16.22
CA LEU A 229 -5.50 4.28 14.87
C LEU A 229 -6.82 4.38 14.10
N GLN A 230 -7.95 4.07 14.73
CA GLN A 230 -9.28 4.17 14.10
C GLN A 230 -9.64 5.62 13.76
N TYR A 231 -9.29 6.56 14.63
CA TYR A 231 -9.43 7.98 14.35
C TYR A 231 -8.58 8.39 13.14
N ASP A 232 -7.32 7.94 13.09
CA ASP A 232 -6.43 8.21 11.96
C ASP A 232 -6.95 7.61 10.64
N VAL A 233 -7.63 6.45 10.68
CA VAL A 233 -8.29 5.85 9.49
C VAL A 233 -9.36 6.76 8.91
N ILE A 234 -10.22 7.34 9.76
CA ILE A 234 -11.31 8.23 9.32
C ILE A 234 -10.72 9.57 8.86
N LYS A 235 -9.82 10.15 9.64
CA LYS A 235 -9.21 11.44 9.36
C LYS A 235 -8.42 11.45 8.06
N ASN A 236 -7.76 10.36 7.69
CA ASN A 236 -6.96 10.26 6.47
C ASN A 236 -7.76 9.62 5.31
N ASN A 237 -9.03 10.01 5.15
CA ASN A 237 -9.93 9.53 4.09
C ASN A 237 -9.36 9.72 2.67
N LYS A 238 -8.48 10.69 2.45
CA LYS A 238 -7.73 10.87 1.20
C LYS A 238 -7.05 9.58 0.73
N TRP A 239 -6.47 8.80 1.62
CA TRP A 239 -5.79 7.55 1.25
C TRP A 239 -6.77 6.43 0.91
N VAL A 240 -8.01 6.48 1.41
CA VAL A 240 -9.10 5.61 0.93
C VAL A 240 -9.36 5.93 -0.55
N PHE A 241 -9.48 7.21 -0.87
CA PHE A 241 -9.70 7.67 -2.24
C PHE A 241 -8.55 7.30 -3.18
N GLU A 242 -7.30 7.54 -2.78
CA GLU A 242 -6.11 7.16 -3.57
C GLU A 242 -6.02 5.64 -3.76
N ALA A 243 -6.30 4.84 -2.72
CA ALA A 243 -6.31 3.39 -2.83
C ALA A 243 -7.35 2.90 -3.84
N VAL A 244 -8.57 3.45 -3.82
CA VAL A 244 -9.67 3.05 -4.70
C VAL A 244 -9.49 3.56 -6.13
N THR A 245 -9.00 4.78 -6.32
CA THR A 245 -8.94 5.41 -7.66
C THR A 245 -7.61 5.25 -8.38
N GLN A 246 -6.53 4.93 -7.67
CA GLN A 246 -5.18 4.87 -8.25
C GLN A 246 -4.56 3.48 -8.10
N VAL A 247 -4.67 2.84 -6.93
CA VAL A 247 -4.02 1.55 -6.67
C VAL A 247 -4.87 0.37 -7.12
N LEU A 248 -6.16 0.36 -6.77
CA LEU A 248 -7.09 -0.71 -7.14
C LEU A 248 -7.17 -0.96 -8.66
N PRO A 249 -7.28 0.05 -9.56
CA PRO A 249 -7.34 -0.24 -10.99
C PRO A 249 -6.05 -0.88 -11.53
N LEU A 250 -4.89 -0.56 -10.96
CA LEU A 250 -3.62 -1.22 -11.30
C LEU A 250 -3.62 -2.69 -10.87
N VAL A 251 -4.07 -2.98 -9.64
CA VAL A 251 -4.11 -4.35 -9.09
C VAL A 251 -5.12 -5.25 -9.81
N LEU A 252 -6.23 -4.67 -10.28
CA LEU A 252 -7.26 -5.40 -11.01
C LEU A 252 -6.98 -5.53 -12.51
N TRP A 253 -5.99 -4.79 -13.01
CA TRP A 253 -5.71 -4.76 -14.43
C TRP A 253 -5.31 -6.14 -14.94
N ASP A 254 -6.14 -6.67 -15.82
CA ASP A 254 -5.85 -7.89 -16.57
C ASP A 254 -5.75 -7.55 -18.07
N PRO A 255 -4.56 -7.64 -18.69
CA PRO A 255 -4.38 -7.35 -20.11
C PRO A 255 -5.16 -8.30 -21.02
N SER A 256 -5.53 -9.50 -20.55
CA SER A 256 -6.33 -10.44 -21.34
C SER A 256 -7.80 -10.01 -21.47
N ASN A 257 -8.29 -9.17 -20.55
CA ASN A 257 -9.66 -8.66 -20.53
C ASN A 257 -9.81 -7.28 -21.18
N SER A 258 -8.72 -6.68 -21.68
CA SER A 258 -8.83 -5.44 -22.45
C SER A 258 -9.27 -5.76 -23.88
N ASN A 259 -10.51 -5.37 -24.22
CA ASN A 259 -11.03 -5.43 -25.59
C ASN A 259 -10.28 -4.52 -26.58
N GLU A 260 -9.31 -3.72 -26.10
CA GLU A 260 -8.45 -2.89 -26.95
C GLU A 260 -7.14 -3.60 -27.32
N SER A 261 -7.06 -4.04 -28.57
CA SER A 261 -5.86 -4.52 -29.26
C SER A 261 -4.78 -3.44 -29.47
N ASN A 262 -4.77 -2.36 -28.68
CA ASN A 262 -4.00 -1.14 -28.97
C ASN A 262 -2.97 -0.78 -27.88
N LEU A 263 -2.66 -1.69 -26.97
CA LEU A 263 -1.50 -1.56 -26.07
C LEU A 263 -0.46 -2.56 -26.58
N SER A 264 0.43 -2.12 -27.46
CA SER A 264 1.56 -2.92 -27.92
C SER A 264 2.47 -3.24 -26.72
N GLU A 265 2.85 -4.51 -26.59
CA GLU A 265 3.72 -5.05 -25.51
C GLU A 265 5.12 -4.40 -25.46
N GLU A 266 5.48 -3.56 -26.43
CA GLU A 266 6.84 -3.04 -26.64
C GLU A 266 7.06 -1.60 -26.14
N GLU A 267 6.04 -0.87 -25.68
CA GLU A 267 6.23 0.44 -25.06
C GLU A 267 6.14 0.27 -23.54
N GLU A 268 7.21 0.63 -22.80
CA GLU A 268 7.08 0.99 -21.39
C GLU A 268 6.03 2.10 -21.31
N LEU A 269 4.76 1.76 -21.10
CA LEU A 269 3.68 2.74 -21.15
C LEU A 269 3.85 3.69 -19.96
N PRO A 270 4.26 4.96 -20.14
CA PRO A 270 4.13 5.92 -19.07
C PRO A 270 2.65 5.99 -18.69
N ILE A 271 2.35 6.09 -17.39
CA ILE A 271 0.98 6.27 -16.91
C ILE A 271 0.39 7.49 -17.63
N ASN A 272 -0.46 7.24 -18.61
CA ASN A 272 -1.01 8.23 -19.52
C ASN A 272 -2.54 8.08 -19.57
N ASP A 273 -3.22 9.05 -20.19
CA ASP A 273 -4.69 9.11 -20.22
C ASP A 273 -5.32 7.82 -20.77
N LYS A 274 -4.71 7.24 -21.82
CA LYS A 274 -5.21 6.01 -22.45
C LYS A 274 -5.10 4.82 -21.52
N PHE A 275 -3.94 4.63 -20.89
CA PHE A 275 -3.70 3.51 -19.99
C PHE A 275 -4.64 3.54 -18.78
N LEU A 276 -4.77 4.71 -18.14
CA LEU A 276 -5.68 4.90 -17.02
C LEU A 276 -7.16 4.68 -17.40
N LYS A 277 -7.57 5.10 -18.59
CA LYS A 277 -8.93 4.84 -19.11
C LYS A 277 -9.19 3.36 -19.31
N VAL A 278 -8.23 2.62 -19.88
CA VAL A 278 -8.38 1.17 -20.09
C VAL A 278 -8.53 0.43 -18.77
N MET A 279 -7.72 0.75 -17.76
CA MET A 279 -7.82 0.10 -16.45
C MET A 279 -9.13 0.42 -15.74
N CYS A 280 -9.54 1.69 -15.74
CA CYS A 280 -10.83 2.06 -15.17
C CYS A 280 -11.97 1.37 -15.93
N ALA A 281 -11.95 1.28 -17.26
CA ALA A 281 -13.03 0.66 -18.03
C ALA A 281 -13.24 -0.86 -17.79
N GLN A 282 -12.39 -1.56 -17.02
CA GLN A 282 -12.55 -2.99 -16.76
C GLN A 282 -13.79 -3.29 -15.88
N ASP A 283 -14.54 -4.32 -16.27
CA ASP A 283 -15.77 -4.74 -15.58
C ASP A 283 -15.53 -5.09 -14.10
N ASN A 284 -14.40 -5.71 -13.79
CA ASN A 284 -14.03 -6.10 -12.42
C ASN A 284 -13.77 -4.87 -11.51
N TYR A 285 -13.26 -3.77 -12.06
CA TYR A 285 -13.09 -2.50 -11.37
C TYR A 285 -14.43 -1.80 -11.18
N CYS A 286 -15.22 -1.67 -12.25
CA CYS A 286 -16.58 -1.11 -12.21
C CYS A 286 -17.43 -1.75 -11.10
N GLN A 287 -17.51 -3.09 -11.07
CA GLN A 287 -18.27 -3.84 -10.08
C GLN A 287 -17.81 -3.60 -8.64
N GLN A 288 -16.53 -3.28 -8.43
CA GLN A 288 -16.00 -2.92 -7.13
C GLN A 288 -16.35 -1.48 -6.75
N ILE A 289 -16.21 -0.53 -7.66
CA ILE A 289 -16.56 0.88 -7.40
C ILE A 289 -18.04 1.02 -7.05
N GLN A 290 -18.93 0.29 -7.72
CA GLN A 290 -20.37 0.26 -7.41
C GLN A 290 -20.69 -0.21 -5.98
N LYS A 291 -19.81 -0.99 -5.36
CA LYS A 291 -19.95 -1.47 -3.97
C LYS A 291 -19.17 -0.61 -2.98
N LEU A 292 -17.99 -0.14 -3.38
CA LEU A 292 -17.09 0.62 -2.54
C LEU A 292 -17.60 2.03 -2.25
N LEU A 293 -18.19 2.73 -3.23
CA LEU A 293 -18.69 4.10 -2.97
C LEU A 293 -19.80 4.14 -1.92
N PRO A 294 -20.86 3.31 -1.98
CA PRO A 294 -21.85 3.24 -0.90
C PRO A 294 -21.23 2.87 0.45
N TRP A 295 -20.31 1.89 0.47
CA TRP A 295 -19.63 1.49 1.70
C TRP A 295 -18.74 2.60 2.27
N MET A 296 -18.08 3.39 1.41
CA MET A 296 -17.27 4.54 1.81
C MET A 296 -18.15 5.63 2.41
N GLU A 297 -19.34 5.86 1.86
CA GLU A 297 -20.33 6.78 2.42
C GLU A 297 -20.79 6.31 3.81
N ASP A 298 -21.18 5.04 3.95
CA ASP A 298 -21.59 4.44 5.24
C ASP A 298 -20.49 4.55 6.32
N LYS A 299 -19.22 4.52 5.90
CA LYS A 299 -18.05 4.67 6.77
C LYS A 299 -17.63 6.13 7.00
N ALA A 300 -18.37 7.10 6.46
CA ALA A 300 -18.06 8.53 6.49
C ALA A 300 -16.71 8.91 5.81
N PHE A 301 -16.19 8.07 4.91
CA PHE A 301 -14.99 8.41 4.13
C PHE A 301 -15.26 9.42 3.02
N LEU A 302 -16.54 9.68 2.72
CA LEU A 302 -16.94 10.72 1.78
C LEU A 302 -17.37 12.03 2.46
N GLU A 303 -17.22 12.13 3.78
CA GLU A 303 -17.55 13.32 4.57
C GLU A 303 -16.29 14.13 4.92
N GLU A 304 -16.48 15.38 5.37
CA GLU A 304 -15.43 16.28 5.88
C GLU A 304 -15.09 16.03 7.36
#